data_AF-X1FSG4-F1
#
_entry.id   AF-X1FSG4-F1
#
_cell.length_a   1.000
_cell.length_b   1.000
_cell.length_c   1.000
_cell.angle_alpha   90.00
_cell.angle_beta   90.00
_cell.angle_gamma   90.00
#
_symmetry.space_group_name_H-M   'P 1'
#
loop_
_entity.id
_entity.type
_entity.pdbx_description
1 polymer ?
#
loop_
_entity_poly.entity_id
_entity_poly.type
_entity_poly.pdbx_seq_one_letter_code
_entity_poly.pdbx_strand_id
1 'polypeptide(L)'
;AGIAINHCFVMHLNRACTYPNLQNLFVLDDVTDKVTKILPSVPDQVTELNRIIAEKETPDIPIGKHCDSPYTCQFKEYCWQNVTEPSIFSIPRISAKKIDMLILQDITSIRDIPENFKLSENQRRHIEVFRNNKPQILWPAIQDQLETLQYPLHFLDFEMQMDVIPRLAGLRPFSQYPFQFSLHILHEDGTVDHFDYLHRDTTDPRAPLAKALLDCLDATGTIIAYNAGSEKRAIAHLAKAIFSYRQNLYLLRKRFFDLLPIFRDYYFHPDFRGSR
;
A
#
# COMPACT_ATOMS: atom_id res chain seq x y z
N ALA A 1 38.81 -8.35 -27.29
CA ALA A 1 38.62 -6.89 -27.20
C ALA A 1 37.13 -6.60 -27.17
N GLY A 2 36.66 -5.75 -26.26
CA GLY A 2 35.25 -5.38 -26.14
C GLY A 2 34.85 -4.25 -27.10
N ILE A 3 33.54 -4.03 -27.23
CA ILE A 3 32.95 -2.92 -27.99
C ILE A 3 33.07 -1.63 -27.14
N ALA A 4 33.48 -0.53 -27.76
CA ALA A 4 33.49 0.79 -27.10
C ALA A 4 32.05 1.28 -26.90
N ILE A 5 31.66 1.52 -25.65
CA ILE A 5 30.35 2.07 -25.30
C ILE A 5 30.46 3.59 -25.23
N ASN A 6 29.82 4.27 -26.18
CA ASN A 6 29.86 5.72 -26.27
C ASN A 6 28.74 6.39 -25.47
N HIS A 7 27.57 5.75 -25.42
CA HIS A 7 26.41 6.26 -24.69
C HIS A 7 25.64 5.14 -24.00
N CYS A 8 25.11 5.45 -22.83
CA CYS A 8 24.24 4.59 -22.05
C CYS A 8 22.91 5.30 -21.83
N PHE A 9 21.81 4.68 -22.29
CA PHE A 9 20.46 5.23 -22.11
C PHE A 9 19.60 4.31 -21.26
N VAL A 10 18.76 4.90 -20.42
CA VAL A 10 17.64 4.21 -19.78
C VAL A 10 16.36 4.61 -20.50
N MET A 11 15.71 3.63 -21.14
CA MET A 11 14.39 3.83 -21.73
C MET A 11 13.31 3.61 -20.68
N HIS A 12 12.43 4.59 -20.50
CA HIS A 12 11.28 4.46 -19.60
C HIS A 12 10.03 5.14 -20.17
N LEU A 13 8.88 4.86 -19.56
CA LEU A 13 7.61 5.48 -19.98
C LEU A 13 7.57 6.96 -19.57
N ASN A 14 7.08 7.78 -20.49
CA ASN A 14 6.78 9.17 -20.26
C ASN A 14 5.46 9.31 -19.50
N ARG A 15 5.51 9.61 -18.20
CA ARG A 15 4.32 9.81 -17.37
C ARG A 15 3.43 10.98 -17.80
N ALA A 16 3.90 11.88 -18.68
CA ALA A 16 3.11 12.97 -19.24
C ALA A 16 2.42 12.61 -20.57
N CYS A 17 2.83 11.52 -21.22
CA CYS A 17 2.18 11.02 -22.44
C CYS A 17 0.70 10.73 -22.18
N THR A 18 -0.18 11.12 -23.10
CA THR A 18 -1.64 11.05 -22.91
C THR A 18 -2.32 10.44 -24.14
N TYR A 19 -3.09 9.38 -23.95
CA TYR A 19 -3.85 8.73 -25.03
C TYR A 19 -4.94 9.69 -25.60
N PRO A 20 -5.16 9.73 -26.93
CA PRO A 20 -4.70 8.78 -27.95
C PRO A 20 -3.30 9.04 -28.55
N ASN A 21 -2.67 10.17 -28.25
CA ASN A 21 -1.36 10.46 -28.83
C ASN A 21 -0.23 9.81 -28.02
N LEU A 22 0.28 8.69 -28.53
CA LEU A 22 1.35 7.91 -27.90
C LEU A 22 2.74 8.12 -28.53
N GLN A 23 2.92 9.14 -29.38
CA GLN A 23 4.20 9.36 -30.09
C GLN A 23 5.37 9.62 -29.14
N ASN A 24 5.11 10.16 -27.95
CA ASN A 24 6.11 10.42 -26.92
C ASN A 24 6.02 9.45 -25.73
N LEU A 25 5.53 8.22 -25.96
CA LEU A 25 5.32 7.22 -24.90
C LEU A 25 6.61 6.83 -24.17
N PHE A 26 7.74 6.80 -24.88
CA PHE A 26 9.05 6.47 -24.31
C PHE A 26 9.94 7.71 -24.23
N VAL A 27 10.68 7.82 -23.13
CA VAL A 27 11.79 8.76 -22.94
C VAL A 27 13.07 7.95 -22.89
N LEU A 28 14.10 8.44 -23.57
CA LEU A 28 15.46 7.93 -23.46
C LEU A 28 16.26 8.91 -22.61
N ASP A 29 16.49 8.54 -21.36
CA ASP A 29 17.33 9.31 -20.45
C ASP A 29 18.78 8.92 -20.65
N ASP A 30 19.61 9.86 -21.11
CA ASP A 30 21.06 9.67 -21.17
C ASP A 30 21.63 9.59 -19.75
N VAL A 31 22.18 8.43 -19.40
CA VAL A 31 22.81 8.16 -18.11
C VAL A 31 24.31 7.93 -18.24
N THR A 32 24.92 8.28 -19.39
CA THR A 32 26.33 8.06 -19.70
C THR A 32 27.23 8.62 -18.60
N ASP A 33 27.04 9.88 -18.20
CA ASP A 33 27.84 10.49 -17.12
C ASP A 33 27.70 9.78 -15.77
N LYS A 34 26.50 9.28 -15.45
CA LYS A 34 26.25 8.54 -14.20
C LYS A 34 27.01 7.22 -14.22
N VAL A 35 26.94 6.51 -15.35
CA VAL A 35 27.65 5.24 -15.55
C VAL A 35 29.17 5.47 -15.52
N THR A 36 29.68 6.46 -16.25
CA THR A 36 31.12 6.77 -16.30
C THR A 36 31.68 7.13 -14.91
N LYS A 37 30.90 7.77 -14.04
CA LYS A 37 31.32 8.06 -12.66
C LYS A 37 31.39 6.83 -11.75
N ILE A 38 30.52 5.84 -11.97
CA ILE A 38 30.44 4.62 -11.15
C ILE A 38 31.41 3.55 -11.67
N LEU A 39 31.67 3.52 -12.98
CA LEU A 39 32.46 2.48 -13.64
C LEU A 39 33.84 2.23 -12.98
N PRO A 40 34.60 3.25 -12.52
CA PRO A 40 35.88 3.03 -11.85
C PRO A 40 35.79 2.25 -10.54
N SER A 41 34.64 2.24 -9.84
CA SER A 41 34.48 1.47 -8.59
C SER A 41 34.11 0.01 -8.83
N VAL A 42 33.73 -0.36 -10.05
CA VAL A 42 33.26 -1.72 -10.36
C VAL A 42 34.35 -2.78 -10.16
N PRO A 43 35.61 -2.59 -10.60
CA PRO A 43 36.68 -3.57 -10.35
C PRO A 43 36.92 -3.85 -8.86
N ASP A 44 36.89 -2.81 -8.03
CA ASP A 44 37.06 -2.96 -6.57
C ASP A 44 35.88 -3.72 -5.95
N GLN A 45 34.65 -3.41 -6.37
CA GLN A 45 33.46 -4.15 -5.94
C GLN A 45 33.51 -5.62 -6.37
N VAL A 46 33.93 -5.91 -7.59
CA VAL A 46 34.10 -7.28 -8.08
C VAL A 46 35.18 -8.02 -7.28
N THR A 47 36.28 -7.35 -6.97
CA THR A 47 37.36 -7.92 -6.14
C THR A 47 36.85 -8.26 -4.75
N GLU A 48 36.12 -7.35 -4.11
CA GLU A 48 35.54 -7.57 -2.78
C GLU A 48 34.51 -8.70 -2.77
N LEU A 49 33.61 -8.75 -3.78
CA LEU A 49 32.64 -9.84 -3.90
C LEU A 49 33.33 -11.20 -4.10
N ASN A 50 34.37 -11.27 -4.93
CA ASN A 50 35.15 -12.50 -5.11
C ASN A 50 35.88 -12.91 -3.83
N ARG A 51 36.38 -11.94 -3.06
CA ARG A 51 37.01 -12.18 -1.75
C ARG A 51 36.02 -12.83 -0.78
N ILE A 52 34.82 -12.27 -0.67
CA ILE A 52 33.73 -12.80 0.18
C ILE A 52 33.32 -14.21 -0.25
N ILE A 53 33.17 -14.45 -1.56
CA ILE A 53 32.81 -15.78 -2.10
C ILE A 53 33.88 -16.84 -1.79
N ALA A 54 35.15 -16.44 -1.69
CA ALA A 54 36.26 -17.34 -1.39
C ALA A 54 36.40 -17.66 0.12
N GLU A 55 35.67 -16.97 1.00
CA GLU A 55 35.68 -17.27 2.43
C GLU A 55 35.02 -18.63 2.70
N LYS A 56 35.58 -19.36 3.68
CA LYS A 56 35.05 -20.68 4.09
C LYS A 56 33.89 -20.57 5.06
N GLU A 57 33.81 -19.44 5.76
CA GLU A 57 32.83 -19.16 6.79
C GLU A 57 31.87 -18.08 6.30
N THR A 58 30.66 -18.08 6.84
CA THR A 58 29.66 -17.06 6.52
C THR A 58 30.09 -15.72 7.10
N PRO A 59 29.88 -14.59 6.39
CA PRO A 59 30.14 -13.27 6.92
C PRO A 59 29.41 -13.03 8.26
N ASP A 60 30.11 -12.47 9.24
CA ASP A 60 29.55 -12.11 10.55
C ASP A 60 28.75 -10.80 10.43
N ILE A 61 27.53 -10.92 9.90
CA ILE A 61 26.60 -9.81 9.71
C ILE A 61 25.30 -10.15 10.44
N PRO A 62 24.85 -9.32 11.41
CA PRO A 62 23.59 -9.58 12.10
C PRO A 62 22.42 -9.43 11.14
N ILE A 63 21.29 -10.09 11.43
CA ILE A 63 20.04 -9.86 10.69
C ILE A 63 19.57 -8.40 10.81
N GLY A 64 18.80 -7.90 9.83
CA GLY A 64 18.31 -6.53 9.89
C GLY A 64 17.56 -6.07 8.64
N LYS A 65 17.38 -4.75 8.50
CA LYS A 65 16.63 -4.18 7.35
C LYS A 65 17.27 -4.44 5.99
N HIS A 66 18.58 -4.67 5.94
CA HIS A 66 19.27 -5.04 4.70
C HIS A 66 18.81 -6.40 4.16
N CYS A 67 18.17 -7.25 4.99
CA CYS A 67 17.59 -8.51 4.53
C CYS A 67 16.39 -8.31 3.58
N ASP A 68 15.80 -7.11 3.51
CA ASP A 68 14.62 -6.80 2.68
C ASP A 68 14.83 -5.60 1.75
N SER A 69 16.03 -4.99 1.75
CA SER A 69 16.31 -3.75 1.03
C SER A 69 17.66 -3.82 0.33
N PRO A 70 17.74 -3.49 -0.97
CA PRO A 70 16.66 -3.03 -1.84
C PRO A 70 15.72 -4.14 -2.34
N TYR A 71 16.12 -5.40 -2.17
CA TYR A 71 15.35 -6.60 -2.48
C TYR A 71 15.47 -7.60 -1.33
N THR A 72 14.56 -8.56 -1.25
CA THR A 72 14.64 -9.66 -0.28
C THR A 72 15.91 -10.49 -0.49
N CYS A 73 16.68 -10.66 0.58
CA CYS A 73 17.90 -11.45 0.60
C CYS A 73 17.58 -12.94 0.40
N GLN A 74 18.32 -13.61 -0.48
CA GLN A 74 18.12 -15.02 -0.80
C GLN A 74 18.47 -15.96 0.37
N PHE A 75 19.30 -15.51 1.32
CA PHE A 75 19.69 -16.28 2.51
C PHE A 75 18.85 -15.94 3.75
N LYS A 76 17.76 -15.15 3.60
CA LYS A 76 16.95 -14.70 4.72
C LYS A 76 16.44 -15.86 5.57
N GLU A 77 15.94 -16.92 4.95
CA GLU A 77 15.46 -18.11 5.67
C GLU A 77 16.53 -18.72 6.57
N TYR A 78 17.78 -18.80 6.09
CA TYR A 78 18.91 -19.35 6.86
C TYR A 78 19.32 -18.43 8.02
N CYS A 79 19.49 -17.13 7.77
CA CYS A 79 19.91 -16.19 8.81
C CYS A 79 18.83 -15.98 9.89
N TRP A 80 17.55 -16.18 9.55
CA TRP A 80 16.41 -15.93 10.44
C TRP A 80 15.87 -17.18 11.15
N GLN A 81 16.52 -18.35 11.03
CA GLN A 81 16.01 -19.63 11.59
C GLN A 81 15.75 -19.57 13.11
N ASN A 82 16.49 -18.73 13.83
CA ASN A 82 16.39 -18.59 15.28
C ASN A 82 15.47 -17.42 15.72
N VAL A 83 14.88 -16.69 14.78
CA VAL A 83 13.95 -15.60 15.09
C VAL A 83 12.56 -16.19 15.31
N THR A 84 12.07 -16.10 16.53
CA THR A 84 10.71 -16.56 16.88
C THR A 84 9.71 -15.42 16.69
N GLU A 85 8.57 -15.74 16.08
CA GLU A 85 7.44 -14.81 15.99
C GLU A 85 6.58 -14.88 17.26
N PRO A 86 6.08 -13.74 17.79
CA PRO A 86 6.25 -12.38 17.28
C PRO A 86 7.62 -11.78 17.62
N SER A 87 8.33 -11.29 16.60
CA SER A 87 9.69 -10.77 16.71
C SER A 87 9.75 -9.23 16.78
N ILE A 88 10.89 -8.66 17.17
CA ILE A 88 11.07 -7.19 17.20
C ILE A 88 10.81 -6.53 15.82
N PHE A 89 10.89 -7.32 14.75
CA PHE A 89 10.67 -6.89 13.37
C PHE A 89 9.18 -6.76 13.01
N SER A 90 8.29 -7.40 13.77
CA SER A 90 6.83 -7.29 13.57
C SER A 90 6.24 -6.02 14.19
N ILE A 91 7.03 -5.23 14.93
CA ILE A 91 6.56 -4.02 15.61
C ILE A 91 6.22 -2.93 14.57
N PRO A 92 4.96 -2.44 14.52
CA PRO A 92 4.56 -1.46 13.53
C PRO A 92 5.38 -0.17 13.61
N ARG A 93 5.90 0.26 12.46
CA ARG A 93 6.62 1.53 12.27
C ARG A 93 7.81 1.73 13.23
N ILE A 94 8.44 0.64 13.70
CA ILE A 94 9.68 0.76 14.47
C ILE A 94 10.83 1.24 13.57
N SER A 95 11.68 2.12 14.10
CA SER A 95 12.82 2.64 13.35
C SER A 95 13.94 1.61 13.26
N ALA A 96 14.74 1.66 12.19
CA ALA A 96 15.90 0.78 12.01
C ALA A 96 16.84 0.84 13.22
N LYS A 97 17.19 2.07 13.63
CA LYS A 97 18.03 2.34 14.79
C LYS A 97 17.55 1.63 16.08
N LYS A 98 16.23 1.52 16.31
CA LYS A 98 15.71 0.84 17.50
C LYS A 98 15.79 -0.68 17.37
N ILE A 99 15.57 -1.22 16.17
CA ILE A 99 15.81 -2.63 15.88
C ILE A 99 17.29 -2.95 16.13
N ASP A 100 18.21 -2.17 15.56
CA ASP A 100 19.66 -2.40 15.69
C ASP A 100 20.09 -2.35 17.18
N MET A 101 19.53 -1.43 17.97
CA MET A 101 19.77 -1.37 19.42
C MET A 101 19.33 -2.63 20.18
N LEU A 102 18.21 -3.24 19.79
CA LEU A 102 17.72 -4.48 20.40
C LEU A 102 18.56 -5.68 19.98
N ILE A 103 18.96 -5.73 18.70
CA ILE A 103 19.83 -6.79 18.16
C ILE A 103 21.21 -6.77 18.84
N LEU A 104 21.78 -5.58 19.08
CA LEU A 104 23.05 -5.44 19.83
C LEU A 104 22.97 -5.91 21.29
N GLN A 105 21.76 -6.13 21.81
CA GLN A 105 21.50 -6.69 23.14
C GLN A 105 21.05 -8.16 23.08
N ASP A 106 21.18 -8.81 21.91
CA ASP A 106 20.69 -10.16 21.63
C ASP A 106 19.16 -10.33 21.79
N ILE A 107 18.41 -9.22 21.67
CA ILE A 107 16.95 -9.21 21.80
C ILE A 107 16.32 -9.28 20.42
N THR A 108 15.74 -10.44 20.09
CA THR A 108 15.03 -10.67 18.81
C THR A 108 13.54 -10.92 18.98
N SER A 109 13.10 -11.31 20.17
CA SER A 109 11.71 -11.57 20.54
C SER A 109 11.05 -10.33 21.16
N ILE A 110 9.77 -10.09 20.85
CA ILE A 110 8.99 -9.01 21.48
C ILE A 110 8.87 -9.20 23.00
N ARG A 111 8.90 -10.44 23.47
CA ARG A 111 8.73 -10.74 24.90
C ARG A 111 9.89 -10.20 25.73
N ASP A 112 11.08 -10.18 25.16
CA ASP A 112 12.32 -9.85 25.86
C ASP A 112 12.65 -8.34 25.82
N ILE A 113 11.79 -7.52 25.20
CA ILE A 113 11.97 -6.06 25.16
C ILE A 113 11.86 -5.48 26.58
N PRO A 114 12.88 -4.73 27.06
CA PRO A 114 12.85 -4.10 28.38
C PRO A 114 11.71 -3.09 28.51
N GLU A 115 11.07 -3.02 29.68
CA GLU A 115 9.94 -2.11 29.92
C GLU A 115 10.32 -0.63 29.76
N ASN A 116 11.57 -0.29 30.09
CA ASN A 116 12.11 1.07 29.95
C ASN A 116 12.53 1.42 28.51
N PHE A 117 12.44 0.48 27.56
CA PHE A 117 12.77 0.75 26.16
C PHE A 117 11.77 1.76 25.58
N LYS A 118 12.30 2.82 24.95
CA LYS A 118 11.50 3.95 24.48
C LYS A 118 10.70 3.54 23.24
N LEU A 119 9.40 3.32 23.39
CA LEU A 119 8.44 3.02 22.33
C LEU A 119 7.28 4.01 22.34
N SER A 120 6.63 4.21 21.19
CA SER A 120 5.39 4.98 21.15
C SER A 120 4.27 4.22 21.86
N GLU A 121 3.23 4.92 22.29
CA GLU A 121 2.07 4.31 22.94
C GLU A 121 1.47 3.15 22.11
N ASN A 122 1.28 3.35 20.80
CA ASN A 122 0.78 2.30 19.90
C ASN A 122 1.71 1.07 19.80
N GLN A 123 3.03 1.26 19.94
CA GLN A 123 4.00 0.16 19.90
C GLN A 123 3.96 -0.62 21.22
N ARG A 124 3.78 0.08 22.35
CA ARG A 124 3.59 -0.56 23.66
C ARG A 124 2.29 -1.37 23.70
N ARG A 125 1.17 -0.80 23.27
CA ARG A 125 -0.12 -1.53 23.19
C ARG A 125 0.01 -2.77 22.31
N HIS A 126 0.67 -2.65 21.15
CA HIS A 126 0.96 -3.80 20.30
C HIS A 126 1.71 -4.90 21.06
N ILE A 127 2.81 -4.57 21.74
CA ILE A 127 3.58 -5.52 22.54
C ILE A 127 2.74 -6.16 23.66
N GLU A 128 1.95 -5.36 24.38
CA GLU A 128 1.08 -5.84 25.46
C GLU A 128 0.02 -6.83 24.97
N VAL A 129 -0.60 -6.56 23.82
CA VAL A 129 -1.56 -7.45 23.18
C VAL A 129 -0.92 -8.81 22.85
N PHE A 130 0.31 -8.82 22.35
CA PHE A 130 1.06 -10.06 22.10
C PHE A 130 1.46 -10.78 23.39
N ARG A 131 1.94 -10.05 24.40
CA ARG A 131 2.34 -10.64 25.68
C ARG A 131 1.16 -11.31 26.39
N ASN A 132 -0.01 -10.68 26.33
CA ASN A 132 -1.21 -11.15 27.01
C ASN A 132 -2.05 -12.12 26.18
N ASN A 133 -1.76 -12.24 24.87
CA ASN A 133 -2.53 -13.01 23.89
C ASN A 133 -4.04 -12.73 23.96
N LYS A 134 -4.41 -11.47 24.19
CA LYS A 134 -5.79 -11.01 24.35
C LYS A 134 -6.00 -9.72 23.57
N PRO A 135 -7.12 -9.60 22.83
CA PRO A 135 -7.47 -8.36 22.17
C PRO A 135 -7.61 -7.20 23.15
N GLN A 136 -7.17 -6.02 22.74
CA GLN A 136 -7.48 -4.76 23.42
C GLN A 136 -8.44 -3.97 22.53
N ILE A 137 -9.64 -3.69 23.04
CA ILE A 137 -10.71 -3.01 22.31
C ILE A 137 -11.18 -1.80 23.13
N LEU A 138 -11.10 -0.62 22.54
CA LEU A 138 -11.59 0.63 23.13
C LEU A 138 -13.06 0.85 22.73
N TRP A 139 -13.97 0.06 23.31
CA TRP A 139 -15.39 0.09 22.97
C TRP A 139 -16.03 1.48 22.99
N PRO A 140 -15.81 2.36 24.00
CA PRO A 140 -16.41 3.70 23.99
C PRO A 140 -15.99 4.53 22.78
N ALA A 141 -14.71 4.50 22.41
CA ALA A 141 -14.22 5.24 21.25
C ALA A 141 -14.78 4.69 19.93
N ILE A 142 -14.99 3.38 19.83
CA ILE A 142 -15.64 2.76 18.67
C ILE A 142 -17.10 3.19 18.60
N GLN A 143 -17.81 3.15 19.73
CA GLN A 143 -19.20 3.57 19.82
C GLN A 143 -19.36 5.04 19.39
N ASP A 144 -18.55 5.96 19.93
CA ASP A 144 -18.56 7.38 19.57
C ASP A 144 -18.39 7.60 18.06
N GLN A 145 -17.53 6.80 17.40
CA GLN A 145 -17.35 6.89 15.94
C GLN A 145 -18.58 6.36 15.19
N LEU A 146 -19.14 5.22 15.61
CA LEU A 146 -20.29 4.59 14.95
C LEU A 146 -21.59 5.39 15.14
N GLU A 147 -21.74 6.13 16.25
CA GLU A 147 -22.88 7.02 16.48
C GLU A 147 -22.96 8.19 15.49
N THR A 148 -21.88 8.48 14.75
CA THR A 148 -21.89 9.51 13.69
C THR A 148 -22.52 9.04 12.37
N LEU A 149 -22.76 7.74 12.23
CA LEU A 149 -23.31 7.14 11.02
C LEU A 149 -24.79 7.52 10.85
N GLN A 150 -25.19 7.73 9.60
CA GLN A 150 -26.56 8.07 9.23
C GLN A 150 -27.08 7.01 8.26
N TYR A 151 -28.21 6.40 8.57
CA TYR A 151 -28.86 5.44 7.69
C TYR A 151 -29.47 6.13 6.44
N PRO A 152 -29.61 5.41 5.31
CA PRO A 152 -29.09 4.06 5.09
C PRO A 152 -27.56 4.03 4.99
N LEU A 153 -26.95 2.88 5.32
CA LEU A 153 -25.50 2.68 5.26
C LEU A 153 -25.13 2.02 3.92
N HIS A 154 -24.32 2.72 3.12
CA HIS A 154 -23.89 2.29 1.78
C HIS A 154 -22.48 1.68 1.86
N PHE A 155 -22.36 0.36 1.86
CA PHE A 155 -21.08 -0.34 1.80
C PHE A 155 -20.62 -0.43 0.35
N LEU A 156 -19.69 0.43 -0.04
CA LEU A 156 -19.26 0.63 -1.42
C LEU A 156 -17.80 0.20 -1.61
N ASP A 157 -17.56 -0.63 -2.62
CA ASP A 157 -16.23 -1.08 -3.02
C ASP A 157 -16.06 -0.96 -4.54
N PHE A 158 -14.86 -0.60 -5.00
CA PHE A 158 -14.53 -0.45 -6.41
C PHE A 158 -13.33 -1.32 -6.78
N GLU A 159 -13.43 -1.97 -7.94
CA GLU A 159 -12.25 -2.53 -8.60
C GLU A 159 -11.71 -1.54 -9.63
N MET A 160 -10.39 -1.31 -9.54
CA MET A 160 -9.67 -0.36 -10.40
C MET A 160 -8.68 -1.08 -11.29
N GLN A 161 -8.60 -0.61 -12.54
CA GLN A 161 -7.60 -1.02 -13.50
C GLN A 161 -6.52 0.05 -13.60
N MET A 162 -5.27 -0.39 -13.79
CA MET A 162 -4.11 0.48 -13.99
C MET A 162 -3.32 0.03 -15.21
N ASP A 163 -3.49 0.74 -16.32
CA ASP A 163 -2.81 0.39 -17.56
C ASP A 163 -1.43 1.03 -17.63
N VAL A 164 -0.42 0.22 -17.97
CA VAL A 164 0.95 0.69 -18.23
C VAL A 164 0.98 1.54 -19.51
N ILE A 165 0.32 1.08 -20.57
CA ILE A 165 0.09 1.82 -21.81
C ILE A 165 -1.37 2.27 -21.81
N PRO A 166 -1.67 3.58 -21.74
CA PRO A 166 -3.04 4.04 -21.60
C PRO A 166 -3.85 3.73 -22.87
N ARG A 167 -5.10 3.26 -22.69
CA ARG A 167 -6.01 2.89 -23.78
C ARG A 167 -7.28 3.73 -23.86
N LEU A 168 -7.55 4.56 -22.84
CA LEU A 168 -8.73 5.41 -22.78
C LEU A 168 -8.35 6.89 -22.93
N ALA A 169 -9.21 7.65 -23.60
CA ALA A 169 -9.01 9.08 -23.83
C ALA A 169 -8.68 9.84 -22.54
N GLY A 170 -7.61 10.63 -22.58
CA GLY A 170 -7.15 11.47 -21.47
C GLY A 170 -6.36 10.74 -20.38
N LEU A 171 -6.12 9.43 -20.51
CA LEU A 171 -5.28 8.68 -19.56
C LEU A 171 -3.80 8.75 -19.93
N ARG A 172 -2.97 8.67 -18.90
CA ARG A 172 -1.49 8.62 -18.96
C ARG A 172 -1.00 7.25 -18.49
N PRO A 173 0.27 6.86 -18.76
CA PRO A 173 0.85 5.63 -18.18
C PRO A 173 0.61 5.54 -16.68
N PHE A 174 0.19 4.35 -16.21
CA PHE A 174 -0.16 4.05 -14.82
C PHE A 174 -1.36 4.83 -14.26
N SER A 175 -2.19 5.44 -15.12
CA SER A 175 -3.44 6.04 -14.66
C SER A 175 -4.43 4.96 -14.28
N GLN A 176 -5.07 5.15 -13.12
CA GLN A 176 -6.13 4.27 -12.65
C GLN A 176 -7.51 4.73 -13.13
N TYR A 177 -8.40 3.78 -13.33
CA TYR A 177 -9.83 4.01 -13.54
C TYR A 177 -10.65 2.83 -13.00
N PRO A 178 -11.82 3.06 -12.40
CA PRO A 178 -12.69 1.97 -11.96
C PRO A 178 -13.39 1.31 -13.14
N PHE A 179 -13.57 0.00 -13.07
CA PHE A 179 -14.31 -0.79 -14.07
C PHE A 179 -15.42 -1.67 -13.47
N GLN A 180 -15.44 -1.82 -12.14
CA GLN A 180 -16.49 -2.50 -11.41
C GLN A 180 -16.74 -1.80 -10.07
N PHE A 181 -17.97 -1.94 -9.55
CA PHE A 181 -18.28 -1.70 -8.14
C PHE A 181 -19.22 -2.77 -7.59
N SER A 182 -19.20 -2.92 -6.27
CA SER A 182 -20.27 -3.56 -5.51
C SER A 182 -20.81 -2.59 -4.46
N LEU A 183 -22.11 -2.64 -4.22
CA LEU A 183 -22.80 -1.77 -3.29
C LEU A 183 -23.85 -2.57 -2.51
N HIS A 184 -23.72 -2.58 -1.19
CA HIS A 184 -24.79 -3.01 -0.30
C HIS A 184 -25.38 -1.80 0.41
N ILE A 185 -26.70 -1.72 0.48
CA ILE A 185 -27.42 -0.68 1.20
C ILE A 185 -28.13 -1.33 2.37
N LEU A 186 -27.66 -1.04 3.59
CA LEU A 186 -28.32 -1.48 4.82
C LEU A 186 -29.26 -0.36 5.30
N HIS A 187 -30.54 -0.66 5.33
CA HIS A 187 -31.58 0.24 5.83
C HIS A 187 -31.73 0.15 7.35
N GLU A 188 -32.38 1.14 7.94
CA GLU A 188 -32.55 1.23 9.40
C GLU A 188 -33.41 0.10 9.97
N ASP A 189 -34.33 -0.45 9.17
CA ASP A 189 -35.15 -1.61 9.52
C ASP A 189 -34.41 -2.95 9.40
N GLY A 190 -33.12 -2.91 9.00
CA GLY A 190 -32.26 -4.08 8.82
C GLY A 190 -32.37 -4.74 7.46
N THR A 191 -33.20 -4.23 6.54
CA THR A 191 -33.23 -4.74 5.16
C THR A 191 -31.95 -4.39 4.42
N VAL A 192 -31.54 -5.27 3.50
CA VAL A 192 -30.31 -5.10 2.71
C VAL A 192 -30.62 -5.24 1.24
N ASP A 193 -30.35 -4.17 0.48
CA ASP A 193 -30.33 -4.21 -0.97
C ASP A 193 -28.90 -4.41 -1.48
N HIS A 194 -28.77 -5.08 -2.63
CA HIS A 194 -27.50 -5.27 -3.31
C HIS A 194 -27.58 -4.76 -4.75
N PHE A 195 -26.56 -3.99 -5.13
CA PHE A 195 -26.34 -3.51 -6.48
C PHE A 195 -24.90 -3.73 -6.87
N ASP A 196 -24.66 -4.04 -8.14
CA ASP A 196 -23.32 -4.12 -8.69
C ASP A 196 -23.27 -3.59 -10.12
N TYR A 197 -22.05 -3.38 -10.59
CA TYR A 197 -21.79 -3.15 -11.99
C TYR A 197 -20.43 -3.72 -12.33
N LEU A 198 -20.35 -4.54 -13.36
CA LEU A 198 -19.10 -5.01 -13.96
C LEU A 198 -19.08 -4.64 -15.44
N HIS A 199 -18.09 -3.85 -15.86
CA HIS A 199 -17.87 -3.63 -17.28
C HIS A 199 -17.24 -4.87 -17.92
N ARG A 200 -17.85 -5.41 -18.98
CA ARG A 200 -17.48 -6.72 -19.56
C ARG A 200 -16.88 -6.65 -20.96
N ASP A 201 -16.92 -5.49 -21.60
CA ASP A 201 -16.38 -5.30 -22.94
C ASP A 201 -15.14 -4.40 -22.92
N THR A 202 -14.60 -4.09 -24.10
CA THR A 202 -13.34 -3.34 -24.26
C THR A 202 -13.54 -1.83 -24.38
N THR A 203 -14.76 -1.33 -24.21
CA THR A 203 -15.05 0.10 -24.29
C THR A 203 -14.66 0.82 -23.00
N ASP A 204 -14.99 2.11 -22.91
CA ASP A 204 -14.65 2.92 -21.75
C ASP A 204 -15.67 2.68 -20.61
N PRO A 205 -15.27 2.09 -19.47
CA PRO A 205 -16.20 1.78 -18.39
C PRO A 205 -16.69 3.03 -17.66
N ARG A 206 -16.00 4.17 -17.77
CA ARG A 206 -16.14 5.28 -16.81
C ARG A 206 -17.53 5.92 -16.85
N ALA A 207 -18.07 6.13 -18.06
CA ALA A 207 -19.40 6.73 -18.23
C ALA A 207 -20.53 5.81 -17.76
N PRO A 208 -20.65 4.55 -18.25
CA PRO A 208 -21.73 3.66 -17.81
C PRO A 208 -21.61 3.29 -16.32
N LEU A 209 -20.40 3.12 -15.79
CA LEU A 209 -20.18 2.85 -14.37
C LEU A 209 -20.62 4.03 -13.49
N ALA A 210 -20.24 5.26 -13.84
CA ALA A 210 -20.67 6.44 -13.10
C ALA A 210 -22.20 6.60 -13.09
N LYS A 211 -22.85 6.31 -14.23
CA LYS A 211 -24.30 6.31 -14.32
C LYS A 211 -24.92 5.25 -13.40
N ALA A 212 -24.49 3.99 -13.53
CA ALA A 212 -25.00 2.89 -12.71
C ALA A 212 -24.84 3.16 -11.22
N LEU A 213 -23.69 3.70 -10.79
CA LEU A 213 -23.44 4.08 -9.41
C LEU A 213 -24.42 5.16 -8.92
N LEU A 214 -24.61 6.23 -9.70
CA LEU A 214 -25.49 7.33 -9.33
C LEU A 214 -26.97 6.96 -9.34
N ASP A 215 -27.37 6.00 -10.17
CA ASP A 215 -28.74 5.49 -10.21
C ASP A 215 -29.10 4.64 -8.98
N CYS A 216 -28.11 4.02 -8.32
CA CYS A 216 -28.31 3.14 -7.17
C CYS A 216 -28.11 3.82 -5.81
N LEU A 217 -27.39 4.95 -5.74
CA LEU A 217 -27.10 5.63 -4.47
C LEU A 217 -28.24 6.55 -4.03
N ASP A 218 -28.65 6.44 -2.76
CA ASP A 218 -29.58 7.38 -2.15
C ASP A 218 -28.96 8.79 -2.02
N ALA A 219 -29.82 9.81 -1.94
CA ALA A 219 -29.39 11.19 -1.73
C ALA A 219 -28.75 11.43 -0.35
N THR A 220 -29.14 10.62 0.64
CA THR A 220 -28.73 10.70 2.05
C THR A 220 -28.03 9.40 2.49
N GLY A 221 -27.55 9.35 3.73
CA GLY A 221 -26.90 8.18 4.30
C GLY A 221 -25.38 8.19 4.20
N THR A 222 -24.74 7.35 5.01
CA THR A 222 -23.28 7.27 5.14
C THR A 222 -22.71 6.20 4.23
N ILE A 223 -21.68 6.56 3.45
CA ILE A 223 -20.95 5.61 2.61
C ILE A 223 -19.82 5.01 3.43
N ILE A 224 -19.84 3.70 3.63
CA ILE A 224 -18.84 2.97 4.41
C ILE A 224 -17.85 2.31 3.47
N ALA A 225 -16.56 2.51 3.75
CA ALA A 225 -15.47 1.79 3.11
C ALA A 225 -14.34 1.53 4.12
N TYR A 226 -13.58 0.45 3.91
CA TYR A 226 -12.36 0.19 4.65
C TYR A 226 -11.17 0.77 3.89
N ASN A 227 -10.47 1.74 4.47
CA ASN A 227 -9.47 2.56 3.77
C ASN A 227 -10.09 3.39 2.64
N ALA A 228 -11.13 4.17 3.00
CA ALA A 228 -11.97 4.98 2.10
C ALA A 228 -11.22 5.93 1.15
N GLY A 229 -9.91 6.13 1.34
CA GLY A 229 -9.05 6.84 0.40
C GLY A 229 -9.03 6.22 -0.99
N SER A 230 -9.17 4.90 -1.12
CA SER A 230 -9.24 4.20 -2.41
C SER A 230 -10.52 4.51 -3.16
N GLU A 231 -11.66 4.41 -2.51
CA GLU A 231 -13.00 4.62 -3.11
C GLU A 231 -13.17 6.11 -3.44
N LYS A 232 -12.69 7.00 -2.57
CA LYS A 232 -12.64 8.46 -2.85
C LYS A 232 -11.79 8.77 -4.08
N ARG A 233 -10.71 8.02 -4.33
CA ARG A 233 -9.90 8.17 -5.56
C ARG A 233 -10.67 7.66 -6.77
N ALA A 234 -11.30 6.49 -6.70
CA ALA A 234 -12.14 5.97 -7.79
C ALA A 234 -13.20 6.98 -8.23
N ILE A 235 -13.93 7.56 -7.27
CA ILE A 235 -14.91 8.63 -7.53
C ILE A 235 -14.26 9.88 -8.15
N ALA A 236 -13.07 10.26 -7.70
CA ALA A 236 -12.33 11.38 -8.29
C ALA A 236 -11.92 11.10 -9.74
N HIS A 237 -11.53 9.87 -10.08
CA HIS A 237 -11.23 9.46 -11.44
C HIS A 237 -12.46 9.55 -12.34
N LEU A 238 -13.63 9.09 -11.87
CA LEU A 238 -14.90 9.24 -12.57
C LEU A 238 -15.27 10.71 -12.79
N ALA A 239 -15.18 11.53 -11.73
CA ALA A 239 -15.52 12.96 -11.78
C ALA A 239 -14.61 13.77 -12.70
N LYS A 240 -13.35 13.34 -12.85
CA LYS A 240 -12.40 13.93 -13.79
C LYS A 240 -12.75 13.56 -15.24
N ALA A 241 -13.13 12.31 -15.47
CA ALA A 241 -13.44 11.79 -16.81
C ALA A 241 -14.79 12.28 -17.34
N ILE A 242 -15.82 12.36 -16.49
CA ILE A 242 -17.20 12.61 -16.90
C ILE A 242 -17.69 13.93 -16.30
N PHE A 243 -17.57 15.01 -17.09
CA PHE A 243 -17.88 16.37 -16.62
C PHE A 243 -19.34 16.53 -16.14
N SER A 244 -20.30 15.90 -16.84
CA SER A 244 -21.73 15.97 -16.49
C SER A 244 -22.06 15.40 -15.10
N TYR A 245 -21.31 14.40 -14.64
CA TYR A 245 -21.51 13.77 -13.32
C TYR A 245 -20.59 14.31 -12.23
N ARG A 246 -19.65 15.20 -12.56
CA ARG A 246 -18.60 15.68 -11.67
C ARG A 246 -19.12 16.19 -10.33
N GLN A 247 -20.16 17.04 -10.37
CA GLN A 247 -20.69 17.64 -9.15
C GLN A 247 -21.32 16.59 -8.23
N ASN A 248 -22.17 15.72 -8.78
CA ASN A 248 -22.82 14.64 -8.04
C ASN A 248 -21.78 13.69 -7.41
N LEU A 249 -20.77 13.28 -8.19
CA LEU A 249 -19.68 12.44 -7.72
C LEU A 249 -18.86 13.10 -6.60
N TYR A 250 -18.56 14.40 -6.69
CA TYR A 250 -17.84 15.09 -5.63
C TYR A 250 -18.64 15.25 -4.34
N LEU A 251 -19.98 15.32 -4.41
CA LEU A 251 -20.83 15.31 -3.22
C LEU A 251 -20.73 13.98 -2.46
N LEU A 252 -20.66 12.85 -3.18
CA LEU A 252 -20.50 11.52 -2.54
C LEU A 252 -19.25 11.45 -1.65
N ARG A 253 -18.14 12.07 -2.06
CA ARG A 253 -16.87 12.04 -1.28
C ARG A 253 -17.01 12.59 0.14
N LYS A 254 -18.00 13.44 0.40
CA LYS A 254 -18.26 14.02 1.71
C LYS A 254 -19.02 13.08 2.65
N ARG A 255 -19.67 12.04 2.12
CA ARG A 255 -20.47 11.07 2.87
C ARG A 255 -19.69 9.86 3.38
N PHE A 256 -18.41 9.76 3.01
CA PHE A 256 -17.61 8.59 3.36
C PHE A 256 -17.19 8.58 4.82
N PHE A 257 -17.49 7.47 5.47
CA PHE A 257 -16.91 7.02 6.73
C PHE A 257 -15.86 5.94 6.45
N ASP A 258 -14.67 6.11 7.01
CA ASP A 258 -13.56 5.17 6.86
C ASP A 258 -13.51 4.25 8.09
N LEU A 259 -13.56 2.93 7.88
CA LEU A 259 -13.44 1.95 8.95
C LEU A 259 -12.01 1.76 9.43
N LEU A 260 -10.99 2.06 8.60
CA LEU A 260 -9.58 1.80 8.92
C LEU A 260 -9.13 2.47 10.25
N PRO A 261 -9.49 3.73 10.57
CA PRO A 261 -9.18 4.34 11.86
C PRO A 261 -9.63 3.52 13.08
N ILE A 262 -10.78 2.83 13.02
CA ILE A 262 -11.27 1.99 14.12
C ILE A 262 -10.29 0.84 14.39
N PHE A 263 -9.94 0.07 13.36
CA PHE A 263 -9.03 -1.07 13.47
C PHE A 263 -7.57 -0.65 13.69
N ARG A 264 -7.24 0.59 13.34
CA ARG A 264 -5.91 1.16 13.53
C ARG A 264 -5.67 1.63 14.96
N ASP A 265 -6.65 2.32 15.54
CA ASP A 265 -6.47 3.13 16.75
C ASP A 265 -7.23 2.57 17.96
N TYR A 266 -8.29 1.78 17.75
CA TYR A 266 -9.21 1.34 18.80
C TYR A 266 -9.38 -0.18 18.93
N TYR A 267 -8.94 -0.97 17.95
CA TYR A 267 -8.98 -2.43 18.02
C TYR A 267 -7.61 -3.03 17.70
N PHE A 268 -6.98 -3.62 18.72
CA PHE A 268 -5.72 -4.33 18.61
C PHE A 268 -5.94 -5.82 18.87
N HIS A 269 -5.54 -6.67 17.93
CA HIS A 269 -5.68 -8.12 18.02
C HIS A 269 -4.31 -8.80 17.86
N PRO A 270 -3.97 -9.86 18.63
CA PRO A 270 -2.70 -10.58 18.45
C PRO A 270 -2.58 -11.17 17.03
N ASP A 271 -3.67 -11.70 16.48
CA ASP A 271 -3.65 -12.26 15.12
C ASP A 271 -3.47 -11.23 14.00
N PHE A 272 -3.55 -9.93 14.29
CA PHE A 272 -3.23 -8.91 13.28
C PHE A 272 -1.74 -8.90 12.93
N ARG A 273 -0.84 -9.45 13.77
CA ARG A 273 0.61 -9.57 13.47
C ARG A 273 1.28 -8.28 13.02
N GLY A 274 0.76 -7.13 13.48
CA GLY A 274 1.26 -5.80 13.12
C GLY A 274 0.70 -5.21 11.83
N SER A 275 -0.11 -5.97 11.09
CA SER A 275 -1.04 -5.41 10.10
C SER A 275 -2.21 -4.72 10.82
N ARG A 276 -2.93 -3.85 10.12
CA ARG A 276 -4.08 -3.07 10.62
C ARG A 276 -5.25 -3.37 9.72
#